data_AF-A0A962TYH5-F1
#
_entry.id   AF-A0A962TYH5-F1
#
_cell.length_a   1.000
_cell.length_b   1.000
_cell.length_c   1.000
_cell.angle_alpha   90.00
_cell.angle_beta   90.00
_cell.angle_gamma   90.00
#
_symmetry.space_group_name_H-M   'P 1'
#
loop_
_entity.id
_entity.type
_entity.pdbx_description
1 polymer ?
#
loop_
_entity_poly.entity_id
_entity_poly.type
_entity_poly.pdbx_seq_one_letter_code
_entity_poly.pdbx_strand_id
1 'polypeptide(L)'
;MRKLLIFIVSSATWLTAGCSSMSGITDAIPNALDRVPLVYRPQIVQGNVVNQELINQLEPGMTKRQVRFLLGSPMLSDVFHVDRWDYAYTSGEGSRPDE
;
A
#
# COMPACT_ATOMS: atom_id res chain seq x y z
N MET A 1 9.40 -56.01 -18.50
CA MET A 1 10.33 -54.87 -18.62
C MET A 1 9.71 -53.66 -19.33
N ARG A 2 9.27 -53.75 -20.60
CA ARG A 2 8.74 -52.59 -21.37
C ARG A 2 7.45 -51.96 -20.79
N LYS A 3 6.54 -52.77 -20.24
CA LYS A 3 5.30 -52.27 -19.62
C LYS A 3 5.56 -51.48 -18.33
N LEU A 4 6.57 -51.86 -17.55
CA LEU A 4 6.97 -51.19 -16.31
C LEU A 4 7.53 -49.78 -16.58
N LEU A 5 8.34 -49.64 -17.63
CA LEU A 5 8.91 -48.35 -18.04
C LEU A 5 7.82 -47.36 -18.49
N ILE A 6 6.77 -47.83 -19.17
CA ILE A 6 5.66 -46.98 -19.62
C ILE A 6 4.89 -46.39 -18.43
N PHE A 7 4.62 -47.20 -17.39
CA PHE A 7 3.93 -46.73 -16.19
C PHE A 7 4.73 -45.71 -15.39
N ILE A 8 6.06 -45.86 -15.33
CA ILE A 8 6.94 -44.93 -14.62
C ILE A 8 6.95 -43.57 -15.35
N VAL A 9 7.06 -43.57 -16.68
CA VAL A 9 7.08 -42.35 -17.48
C VAL A 9 5.73 -41.61 -17.43
N SER A 10 4.60 -42.32 -17.50
CA SER A 10 3.28 -41.68 -17.43
C SER A 10 2.98 -41.05 -16.06
N SER A 11 3.45 -41.68 -14.98
CA SER A 11 3.31 -41.15 -13.61
C SER A 11 4.15 -39.88 -13.41
N ALA A 12 5.40 -39.88 -13.89
CA ALA A 12 6.30 -38.75 -13.78
C ALA A 12 5.77 -37.49 -14.50
N THR A 13 5.06 -37.65 -15.62
CA THR A 13 4.46 -36.52 -16.36
C THR A 13 3.34 -35.82 -15.60
N TRP A 14 2.63 -36.51 -14.71
CA TRP A 14 1.56 -35.92 -13.90
C TRP A 14 2.10 -35.10 -12.72
N LEU A 15 3.26 -35.49 -12.18
CA LEU A 15 3.91 -34.77 -11.07
C LEU A 15 4.51 -33.43 -11.48
N THR A 16 4.95 -33.28 -12.73
CA THR A 16 5.61 -32.04 -13.22
C THR A 16 4.66 -30.90 -13.59
N ALA A 17 3.34 -31.14 -13.65
CA ALA A 17 2.35 -30.11 -13.98
C ALA A 17 1.75 -29.38 -12.75
N GLY A 18 2.17 -29.73 -11.54
CA GLY A 18 1.55 -29.25 -10.30
C GLY A 18 1.96 -27.84 -9.82
N CYS A 19 3.02 -27.24 -10.38
CA CYS A 19 3.59 -26.01 -9.82
C CYS A 19 2.91 -24.71 -10.24
N SER A 20 2.06 -24.70 -11.29
CA SER A 20 1.38 -23.49 -11.76
C SER A 20 0.13 -23.12 -10.95
N SER A 21 -0.36 -24.01 -10.07
CA SER A 21 -1.63 -23.85 -9.35
C SER A 21 -1.46 -23.31 -7.93
N MET A 22 -0.24 -23.00 -7.50
CA MET A 22 0.09 -22.71 -6.10
C MET A 22 0.12 -21.21 -5.75
N SER A 23 -0.37 -20.32 -6.62
CA SER A 23 -0.45 -18.87 -6.35
C SER A 23 -1.32 -18.53 -5.13
N GLY A 24 -2.32 -19.37 -4.82
CA GLY A 24 -3.20 -19.14 -3.67
C GLY A 24 -2.49 -19.24 -2.31
N ILE A 25 -1.41 -20.03 -2.20
CA ILE A 25 -0.70 -20.22 -0.91
C ILE A 25 0.27 -19.05 -0.64
N THR A 26 0.86 -18.46 -1.68
CA THR A 26 1.80 -17.34 -1.52
C THR A 26 1.12 -16.07 -1.03
N ASP A 27 -0.15 -15.85 -1.39
CA ASP A 27 -0.89 -14.65 -0.97
C ASP A 27 -1.70 -14.86 0.33
N ALA A 28 -2.10 -16.11 0.65
CA ALA A 28 -2.94 -16.39 1.81
C ALA A 28 -2.20 -16.28 3.15
N ILE A 29 -0.95 -16.74 3.23
CA ILE A 29 -0.15 -16.74 4.46
C ILE A 29 0.16 -15.33 4.98
N PRO A 30 0.70 -14.40 4.16
CA PRO A 30 0.99 -13.04 4.63
C PRO A 30 -0.28 -12.29 5.06
N ASN A 31 -1.38 -12.40 4.31
CA ASN A 31 -2.65 -11.76 4.65
C ASN A 31 -3.31 -12.33 5.93
N ALA A 32 -3.14 -13.63 6.20
CA ALA A 32 -3.64 -14.24 7.43
C ALA A 32 -2.86 -13.75 8.66
N LEU A 33 -1.54 -13.55 8.53
CA LEU A 33 -0.69 -13.00 9.58
C LEU A 33 -0.99 -11.52 9.88
N ASP A 34 -1.49 -10.77 8.89
CA ASP A 34 -1.91 -9.39 9.11
C ASP A 34 -3.11 -9.25 10.07
N ARG A 35 -3.91 -10.31 10.26
CA ARG A 35 -5.11 -10.28 11.11
C ARG A 35 -4.91 -10.84 12.52
N VAL A 36 -3.73 -11.38 12.83
CA VAL A 36 -3.42 -11.92 14.17
C VAL A 36 -2.73 -10.89 15.06
N PRO A 37 -3.11 -10.79 16.35
CA PRO A 37 -2.56 -9.83 17.32
C PRO A 37 -1.18 -10.22 17.87
N LEU A 38 -0.53 -11.23 17.29
CA LEU A 38 0.77 -11.76 17.75
C LEU A 38 1.95 -10.87 17.36
N VAL A 39 1.76 -9.96 16.39
CA VAL A 39 2.82 -9.10 15.84
C VAL A 39 2.50 -7.65 16.16
N TYR A 40 3.44 -6.97 16.84
CA TYR A 40 3.34 -5.53 17.09
C TYR A 40 3.41 -4.75 15.78
N ARG A 41 2.46 -3.82 15.60
CA ARG A 41 2.46 -2.88 14.48
C ARG A 41 2.55 -1.47 15.07
N PRO A 42 3.53 -0.64 14.65
CA PRO A 42 3.56 0.74 15.06
C PRO A 42 2.42 1.50 14.39
N GLN A 43 1.94 2.54 15.07
CA GLN A 43 1.08 3.54 14.46
C GLN A 43 1.93 4.40 13.52
N ILE A 44 1.51 4.49 12.26
CA ILE A 44 2.17 5.26 11.22
C ILE A 44 1.28 6.44 10.89
N VAL A 45 1.86 7.65 10.96
CA VAL A 45 1.22 8.89 10.53
C VAL A 45 1.96 9.38 9.29
N GLN A 46 1.22 9.69 8.22
CA GLN A 46 1.80 10.16 6.97
C GLN A 46 1.07 11.39 6.45
N GLY A 47 1.81 12.28 5.81
CA GLY A 47 1.27 13.47 5.17
C GLY A 47 1.34 14.73 6.01
N ASN A 48 0.53 15.72 5.62
CA ASN A 48 0.50 17.03 6.23
C ASN A 48 -0.67 17.13 7.21
N VAL A 49 -0.38 17.35 8.49
CA VAL A 49 -1.42 17.65 9.49
C VAL A 49 -1.89 19.08 9.25
N VAL A 50 -3.15 19.24 8.86
CA VAL A 50 -3.78 20.55 8.64
C VAL A 50 -4.94 20.70 9.61
N ASN A 51 -4.89 21.76 10.41
CA ASN A 51 -5.94 22.08 11.37
C ASN A 51 -6.99 23.00 10.75
N GLN A 52 -8.22 22.91 11.23
CA GLN A 52 -9.31 23.75 10.74
C GLN A 52 -9.06 25.24 11.00
N GLU A 53 -8.41 25.59 12.12
CA GLU A 53 -8.03 26.96 12.42
C GLU A 53 -7.05 27.55 11.39
N LEU A 54 -6.18 26.73 10.82
CA LEU A 54 -5.26 27.15 9.76
C LEU A 54 -6.04 27.31 8.45
N ILE A 55 -6.94 26.39 8.11
CA ILE A 55 -7.78 26.51 6.91
C ILE A 55 -8.61 27.79 6.95
N ASN A 56 -9.15 28.15 8.11
CA ASN A 56 -9.96 29.35 8.28
C ASN A 56 -9.16 30.65 8.11
N GLN A 57 -7.83 30.61 8.21
CA GLN A 57 -6.96 31.76 7.96
C GLN A 57 -6.61 31.92 6.48
N LEU A 58 -6.99 30.98 5.62
CA LEU A 58 -6.76 31.11 4.18
C LEU A 58 -7.76 32.08 3.56
N GLU A 59 -7.24 32.98 2.73
CA GLU A 59 -8.05 33.97 2.02
C GLU A 59 -7.75 33.93 0.52
N PRO A 60 -8.76 34.16 -0.35
CA PRO A 60 -8.53 34.30 -1.78
C PRO A 60 -7.53 35.41 -2.08
N GLY A 61 -6.60 35.15 -3.00
CA GLY A 61 -5.55 36.10 -3.39
C GLY A 61 -4.24 35.97 -2.60
N MET A 62 -4.17 35.11 -1.58
CA MET A 62 -2.91 34.77 -0.93
C MET A 62 -1.89 34.18 -1.92
N THR A 63 -0.63 34.60 -1.78
CA THR A 63 0.47 34.06 -2.58
C THR A 63 0.83 32.64 -2.14
N LYS A 64 1.35 31.84 -3.07
CA LYS A 64 1.89 30.49 -2.79
C LYS A 64 2.87 30.47 -1.59
N ARG A 65 3.67 31.53 -1.40
CA ARG A 65 4.58 31.64 -0.25
C ARG A 65 3.85 31.82 1.08
N GLN A 66 2.80 32.64 1.13
CA GLN A 66 2.00 32.85 2.33
C GLN A 66 1.26 31.57 2.73
N VAL A 67 0.69 30.86 1.75
CA VAL A 67 0.03 29.56 2.00
C VAL A 67 1.03 28.54 2.56
N ARG A 68 2.25 28.45 2.01
CA ARG A 68 3.31 27.59 2.56
C ARG A 68 3.79 27.98 3.94
N PHE A 69 3.79 29.28 4.26
CA PHE A 69 4.14 29.74 5.60
C PHE A 69 3.09 29.29 6.62
N LEU A 70 1.82 29.28 6.22
CA LEU A 70 0.70 28.91 7.08
C LEU A 70 0.51 27.39 7.23
N LEU A 71 0.46 26.67 6.11
CA LEU A 71 0.15 25.22 6.06
C LEU A 71 1.39 24.32 5.96
N GLY A 72 2.57 24.90 5.78
CA GLY A 72 3.78 24.17 5.43
C GLY A 72 3.86 23.80 3.94
N SER A 73 4.90 23.06 3.57
CA SER A 73 5.07 22.58 2.20
C SER A 73 4.25 21.29 1.98
N PRO A 74 3.50 21.19 0.87
CA PRO A 74 2.75 19.98 0.57
C PRO A 74 3.72 18.82 0.34
N MET A 75 3.43 17.65 0.92
CA MET A 75 4.22 16.43 0.75
C MET A 75 4.09 15.87 -0.68
N LEU A 76 2.96 16.14 -1.34
CA LEU A 76 2.68 15.74 -2.71
C LEU A 76 2.75 16.96 -3.64
N SER A 77 3.50 16.83 -4.73
CA SER A 77 3.49 17.79 -5.83
C SER A 77 3.06 17.09 -7.11
N ASP A 78 1.89 17.45 -7.63
CA ASP A 78 1.42 16.93 -8.91
C ASP A 78 2.17 17.61 -10.06
N VAL A 79 2.89 16.82 -10.86
CA VAL A 79 3.66 17.29 -12.02
C VAL A 79 2.77 17.79 -13.16
N PHE A 80 1.51 17.33 -13.22
CA PHE A 80 0.55 17.71 -14.26
C PHE A 80 -0.28 18.94 -13.86
N HIS A 81 -0.38 19.25 -12.57
CA HIS A 81 -1.20 20.34 -12.05
C HIS A 81 -0.37 21.29 -11.16
N VAL A 82 0.47 22.11 -11.79
CA VAL A 82 1.41 23.02 -11.11
C VAL A 82 0.72 24.08 -10.21
N ASP A 83 -0.56 24.34 -10.46
CA ASP A 83 -1.37 25.30 -9.72
C ASP A 83 -2.29 24.69 -8.66
N ARG A 84 -2.24 23.36 -8.45
CA ARG A 84 -2.97 22.67 -7.38
C ARG A 84 -1.99 22.09 -6.37
N TRP A 85 -2.26 22.28 -5.08
CA TRP A 85 -1.51 21.65 -4.00
C TRP A 85 -2.43 20.77 -3.17
N ASP A 86 -1.97 19.54 -2.93
CA ASP A 86 -2.73 18.52 -2.25
C ASP A 86 -2.10 18.25 -0.88
N TYR A 87 -2.83 18.55 0.20
CA TYR A 87 -2.44 18.30 1.58
C TYR A 87 -3.18 17.07 2.09
N ALA A 88 -2.63 15.89 1.83
CA ALA A 88 -3.19 14.62 2.29
C ALA A 88 -2.67 14.26 3.69
N TYR A 89 -3.53 13.67 4.51
CA TYR A 89 -3.19 13.11 5.80
C TYR A 89 -3.76 11.70 5.90
N THR A 90 -2.98 10.76 6.43
CA THR A 90 -3.44 9.42 6.79
C THR A 90 -2.75 8.99 8.08
N SER A 91 -3.50 8.29 8.93
CA SER A 91 -2.96 7.53 10.05
C SER A 91 -3.29 6.06 9.81
N GLY A 92 -2.51 5.13 10.35
CA GLY A 92 -2.78 3.71 10.20
C GLY A 92 -1.89 2.85 11.07
N GLU A 93 -2.22 1.57 11.18
CA GLU A 93 -1.37 0.58 11.84
C GLU A 93 -0.61 -0.24 10.81
N GLY A 94 0.74 -0.17 10.86
CA GLY A 94 1.57 -0.87 9.89
C GLY A 94 1.28 -0.44 8.44
N SER A 95 1.06 -1.40 7.54
CA SER A 95 0.75 -1.18 6.12
C SER A 95 -0.72 -0.81 5.85
N ARG A 96 -1.56 -0.77 6.88
CA ARG A 96 -2.99 -0.54 6.74
C ARG A 96 -3.32 0.92 7.10
N PRO A 97 -3.70 1.75 6.12
CA PRO A 97 -4.22 3.08 6.41
C PRO A 97 -5.59 2.97 7.09
N ASP A 98 -5.82 3.83 8.07
CA ASP A 98 -7.14 4.16 8.59
C ASP A 98 -7.84 5.04 7.54
N GLU A 99 -9.07 4.67 7.20
CA GLU A 99 -9.94 5.37 6.24
C GLU A 99 -10.70 6.51 6.93
#